data_AF-A0A2K6F5D1-F1
#
_entry.id   AF-A0A2K6F5D1-F1
#
_cell.length_a   1.000
_cell.length_b   1.000
_cell.length_c   1.000
_cell.angle_alpha   90.00
_cell.angle_beta   90.00
_cell.angle_gamma   90.00
#
_symmetry.space_group_name_H-M   'P 1'
#
loop_
_entity.id
_entity.type
_entity.pdbx_description
1 polymer ?
#
loop_
_entity_poly.entity_id
_entity_poly.type
_entity_poly.pdbx_seq_one_letter_code
_entity_poly.pdbx_strand_id
1 'polypeptide(L)'
;MADAWEEIRRLAADFQRAQFAEATQRLSERNCIEIVNKLIAQKQLEVVHTLDGKEYITPAQISKEMRDELHVRGGRVNIVDLQQVINVDLTHIENRIGDIVKSEKHVQLVLGQLIDENYLDRLAEEVNDKLQESGQVTISELCKTYDLPGNFLTQALTQRLGRIISGHIDLDNRGVIFTEAFVARHKARIRGLFSAITVLEELVNSGRLRGTVVGGRQDKAVFVPDIYSRTQSTWVDSFFRQNGYLEFDSLSRLGIPDAVSYIKKRFKTTQLLFLKAACVGQGLVDQVEASVEEAISSGTWVDIAPLLPSSLSVEDAAILLQQVMRAFSKQASAVVFSDTIVVSEKFINDCTELFNELMHQKAEKVRKKILSKLSEETKVALTKLHNSLNEKSIEDFLSCLDSAAEACDIMVKRGDKKRERQILFQHRQALAEQLKVTEDPALILHLTSVLLFQFTTHSMLHAPGRCVPQIIAFLNTKIPEDQHTLLVKYQGLVVKQLVSQNKKTGQGGDPLSDELDKEQENVTNTTRKELQELSSSIKDLVLKSRKSSMTEE
;
A
#
# COMPACT_ATOMS: atom_id res chain seq x y z
N MET A 1 15.10 -33.02 78.52
CA MET A 1 16.48 -32.67 78.10
C MET A 1 17.34 -33.92 77.97
N ALA A 2 17.37 -34.84 78.95
CA ALA A 2 18.09 -36.12 78.83
C ALA A 2 17.50 -37.07 77.77
N ASP A 3 16.17 -37.27 77.76
CA ASP A 3 15.46 -38.10 76.76
C ASP A 3 15.72 -37.66 75.31
N ALA A 4 15.66 -36.35 75.03
CA ALA A 4 15.90 -35.81 73.70
C ALA A 4 17.36 -36.01 73.23
N TRP A 5 18.33 -35.99 74.16
CA TRP A 5 19.72 -36.28 73.85
C TRP A 5 19.92 -37.78 73.57
N GLU A 6 19.28 -38.64 74.35
CA GLU A 6 19.28 -40.08 74.09
C GLU A 6 18.61 -40.44 72.76
N GLU A 7 17.54 -39.73 72.39
CA GLU A 7 16.86 -39.88 71.11
C GLU A 7 17.73 -39.41 69.93
N ILE A 8 18.42 -38.27 70.05
CA ILE A 8 19.40 -37.80 69.06
C ILE A 8 20.58 -38.77 68.95
N ARG A 9 21.09 -39.29 70.07
CA ARG A 9 22.21 -40.23 70.09
C ARG A 9 21.80 -41.59 69.51
N ARG A 10 20.55 -42.01 69.70
CA ARG A 10 19.95 -43.20 69.11
C ARG A 10 19.73 -43.02 67.61
N LEU A 11 19.21 -41.87 67.18
CA LEU A 11 19.09 -41.51 65.75
C LEU A 11 20.45 -41.44 65.06
N ALA A 12 21.47 -40.88 65.72
CA ALA A 12 22.84 -40.84 65.21
C ALA A 12 23.45 -42.26 65.11
N ALA A 13 23.18 -43.13 66.08
CA ALA A 13 23.62 -44.52 66.05
C ALA A 13 22.87 -45.35 65.00
N ASP A 14 21.58 -45.12 64.81
CA ASP A 14 20.76 -45.76 63.77
C ASP A 14 21.16 -45.23 62.38
N PHE A 15 21.53 -43.95 62.25
CA PHE A 15 22.10 -43.37 61.03
C PHE A 15 23.49 -43.95 60.72
N GLN A 16 24.37 -44.10 61.71
CA GLN A 16 25.64 -44.81 61.55
C GLN A 16 25.42 -46.26 61.13
N ARG A 17 24.48 -46.99 61.77
CA ARG A 17 24.14 -48.36 61.36
C ARG A 17 23.56 -48.43 59.96
N ALA A 18 22.75 -47.46 59.54
CA ALA A 18 22.23 -47.38 58.18
C ALA A 18 23.33 -47.06 57.15
N GLN A 19 24.35 -46.26 57.51
CA GLN A 19 25.50 -45.98 56.66
C GLN A 19 26.49 -47.16 56.55
N PHE A 20 26.65 -47.95 57.63
CA PHE A 20 27.52 -49.13 57.66
C PHE A 20 26.79 -50.44 57.29
N ALA A 21 25.46 -50.42 57.15
CA ALA A 21 24.72 -51.50 56.54
C ALA A 21 25.11 -51.55 55.05
N GLU A 22 25.81 -52.60 54.63
CA GLU A 22 26.01 -52.85 53.22
C GLU A 22 24.64 -53.03 52.56
N ALA A 23 24.22 -52.03 51.79
CA ALA A 23 23.07 -52.16 50.91
C ALA A 23 23.32 -53.38 50.02
N THR A 24 22.51 -54.42 50.18
CA THR A 24 22.63 -55.72 49.51
C THR A 24 22.58 -55.63 47.98
N GLN A 25 22.26 -54.45 47.44
CA GLN A 25 22.41 -54.12 46.03
C GLN A 25 22.96 -52.68 45.91
N ARG A 26 24.25 -52.54 45.61
CA ARG A 26 24.80 -51.27 45.11
C ARG A 26 24.43 -51.14 43.64
N LEU A 27 23.65 -50.11 43.30
CA LEU A 27 23.46 -49.75 41.90
C LEU A 27 24.81 -49.26 41.36
N SER A 28 25.26 -49.87 40.27
CA SER A 28 26.40 -49.33 39.52
C SER A 28 26.02 -47.97 38.94
N GLU A 29 27.01 -47.12 38.68
CA GLU A 29 26.80 -45.82 38.02
C GLU A 29 26.01 -45.97 36.71
N ARG A 30 26.30 -47.03 35.95
CA ARG A 30 25.55 -47.42 34.74
C ARG A 30 24.08 -47.70 35.02
N ASN A 31 23.77 -48.44 36.09
CA ASN A 31 22.39 -48.73 36.46
C ASN A 31 21.65 -47.46 36.93
N CYS A 32 22.34 -46.56 37.65
CA CYS A 32 21.77 -45.26 38.03
C CYS A 32 21.44 -44.41 36.79
N ILE A 33 22.33 -44.34 35.81
CA ILE A 33 22.09 -43.62 34.54
C ILE A 33 20.91 -44.23 33.78
N GLU A 34 20.81 -45.57 33.71
CA GLU A 34 19.69 -46.25 33.05
C GLU A 34 18.35 -45.98 33.76
N ILE A 35 18.34 -45.94 35.09
CA ILE A 35 17.14 -45.59 35.88
C ILE A 35 16.74 -44.13 35.62
N VAL A 36 17.68 -43.19 35.67
CA VAL A 36 17.43 -41.76 35.40
C VAL A 36 16.89 -41.57 33.98
N ASN A 37 17.51 -42.20 32.98
CA ASN A 37 17.03 -42.17 31.60
C ASN A 37 15.62 -42.75 31.45
N LYS A 38 15.30 -43.82 32.21
CA LYS A 38 13.96 -44.40 32.21
C LYS A 38 12.93 -43.45 32.83
N LEU A 39 13.27 -42.76 33.91
CA LEU A 39 12.42 -41.76 34.55
C LEU A 39 12.19 -40.52 33.66
N ILE A 40 13.22 -40.08 32.93
CA ILE A 40 13.11 -39.01 31.93
C ILE A 40 12.20 -39.46 30.78
N ALA A 41 12.38 -40.67 30.25
CA ALA A 41 11.55 -41.21 29.17
C ALA A 41 10.07 -41.37 29.57
N GLN A 42 9.81 -41.64 30.86
CA GLN A 42 8.46 -41.70 31.43
C GLN A 42 7.90 -40.32 31.83
N LYS A 43 8.64 -39.23 31.59
CA LYS A 43 8.31 -37.85 32.00
C LYS A 43 8.05 -37.69 33.50
N GLN A 44 8.65 -38.55 34.31
CA GLN A 44 8.54 -38.49 35.78
C GLN A 44 9.66 -37.66 36.41
N LEU A 45 10.72 -37.36 35.65
CA LEU A 45 11.86 -36.56 36.08
C LEU A 45 12.31 -35.61 34.96
N GLU A 46 12.39 -34.32 35.25
CA GLU A 46 12.91 -33.29 34.36
C GLU A 46 14.26 -32.79 34.90
N VAL A 47 15.34 -33.19 34.23
CA VAL A 47 16.71 -32.82 34.56
C VAL A 47 17.50 -32.54 33.29
N VAL A 48 18.45 -31.62 33.37
CA VAL A 48 19.41 -31.32 32.31
C VAL A 48 20.79 -31.77 32.74
N HIS A 49 21.67 -32.08 31.79
CA HIS A 49 23.05 -32.43 32.08
C HIS A 49 23.93 -31.19 32.06
N THR A 50 24.96 -31.18 32.88
CA THR A 50 26.04 -30.20 32.79
C THR A 50 26.85 -30.36 31.50
N LEU A 51 27.56 -29.32 31.06
CA LEU A 51 28.38 -29.36 29.83
C LEU A 51 29.48 -30.45 29.87
N ASP A 52 29.91 -30.85 31.06
CA ASP A 52 30.86 -31.94 31.28
C ASP A 52 30.22 -33.33 31.41
N GLY A 53 28.88 -33.41 31.39
CA GLY A 53 28.10 -34.65 31.42
C GLY A 53 28.15 -35.42 32.74
N LYS A 54 28.67 -34.82 33.81
CA LYS A 54 28.88 -35.50 35.11
C LYS A 54 27.72 -35.35 36.07
N GLU A 55 26.93 -34.30 35.94
CA GLU A 55 25.88 -33.96 36.90
C GLU A 55 24.53 -33.73 36.20
N TYR A 56 23.46 -34.07 36.91
CA TYR A 56 22.09 -33.78 36.50
C TYR A 56 21.55 -32.64 37.36
N ILE A 57 21.15 -31.55 36.71
CA ILE A 57 20.63 -30.35 37.36
C ILE A 57 19.13 -30.23 37.08
N THR A 58 18.36 -29.92 38.11
CA THR A 58 16.92 -29.65 37.96
C THR A 58 16.68 -28.21 37.50
N PRO A 59 15.61 -27.92 36.72
CA PRO A 59 15.27 -26.55 36.33
C PRO A 59 15.08 -25.60 37.53
N ALA A 60 14.59 -26.12 38.66
CA ALA A 60 14.44 -25.35 39.89
C ALA A 60 15.80 -24.90 40.46
N GLN A 61 16.81 -25.76 40.39
CA GLN A 61 18.16 -25.46 40.84
C GLN A 61 18.83 -24.41 39.93
N ILE A 62 18.68 -24.53 38.61
CA ILE A 62 19.17 -23.51 37.64
C ILE A 62 18.56 -22.15 37.97
N SER A 63 17.26 -22.10 38.25
CA SER A 63 16.60 -20.84 38.64
C SER A 63 17.19 -20.23 39.90
N LYS A 64 17.50 -21.08 40.88
CA LYS A 64 18.05 -20.67 42.16
C LYS A 64 19.45 -20.10 41.97
N GLU A 65 20.31 -20.82 41.25
CA GLU A 65 21.68 -20.38 40.96
C GLU A 65 21.70 -19.09 40.13
N MET A 66 20.81 -18.95 39.15
CA MET A 66 20.67 -17.70 38.39
C MET A 66 20.30 -16.52 39.29
N ARG A 67 19.37 -16.71 40.25
CA ARG A 67 19.00 -15.66 41.20
C ARG A 67 20.13 -15.33 42.17
N ASP A 68 20.79 -16.36 42.69
CA ASP A 68 21.90 -16.21 43.63
C ASP A 68 23.06 -15.46 42.94
N GLU A 69 23.40 -15.82 41.70
CA GLU A 69 24.45 -15.15 40.93
C GLU A 69 24.08 -13.72 40.54
N LEU A 70 22.81 -13.48 40.15
CA LEU A 70 22.31 -12.13 39.88
C LEU A 70 22.43 -11.25 41.14
N HIS A 71 22.11 -11.79 42.32
CA HIS A 71 22.22 -11.07 43.58
C HIS A 71 23.69 -10.81 43.97
N VAL A 72 24.55 -11.82 43.87
CA VAL A 72 25.98 -11.74 44.21
C VAL A 72 26.71 -10.72 43.33
N ARG A 73 26.38 -10.64 42.04
CA ARG A 73 26.93 -9.64 41.11
C ARG A 73 26.29 -8.27 41.22
N GLY A 74 25.46 -8.03 42.23
CA GLY A 74 24.84 -6.74 42.47
C GLY A 74 23.81 -6.38 41.40
N GLY A 75 23.03 -7.35 40.93
CA GLY A 75 21.84 -7.12 40.12
C GLY A 75 22.08 -6.94 38.62
N ARG A 76 23.29 -7.21 38.10
CA ARG A 76 23.55 -7.23 36.65
C ARG A 76 24.47 -8.39 36.28
N VAL A 77 24.05 -9.23 35.33
CA VAL A 77 24.85 -10.37 34.86
C VAL A 77 24.61 -10.66 33.37
N ASN A 78 25.67 -11.01 32.65
CA ASN A 78 25.59 -11.48 31.27
C ASN A 78 25.20 -12.96 31.23
N ILE A 79 24.32 -13.35 30.30
CA ILE A 79 23.89 -14.75 30.14
C ILE A 79 25.07 -15.68 29.84
N VAL A 80 26.08 -15.22 29.09
CA VAL A 80 27.27 -16.02 28.80
C VAL A 80 28.07 -16.31 30.09
N ASP A 81 28.12 -15.35 31.01
CA ASP A 81 28.76 -15.56 32.31
C ASP A 81 27.96 -16.54 33.16
N LEU A 82 26.62 -16.46 33.12
CA LEU A 82 25.74 -17.43 33.77
C LEU A 82 25.97 -18.85 33.24
N GLN A 83 26.19 -19.00 31.93
CA GLN A 83 26.49 -20.29 31.32
C GLN A 83 27.78 -20.90 31.89
N GLN A 84 28.82 -20.09 32.08
CA GLN A 84 30.10 -20.55 32.62
C GLN A 84 30.01 -20.91 34.11
N VAL A 85 29.25 -20.14 34.89
CA VAL A 85 29.11 -20.36 36.34
C VAL A 85 28.20 -21.55 36.64
N ILE A 86 27.06 -21.66 35.94
CA ILE A 86 26.07 -22.72 36.14
C ILE A 86 26.48 -24.02 35.41
N ASN A 87 27.38 -23.92 34.43
CA ASN A 87 27.90 -25.06 33.65
C ASN A 87 26.80 -25.86 32.92
N VAL A 88 25.78 -25.16 32.40
CA VAL A 88 24.65 -25.72 31.64
C VAL A 88 24.59 -25.08 30.26
N ASP A 89 24.08 -25.80 29.26
CA ASP A 89 23.89 -25.26 27.92
C ASP A 89 23.01 -23.99 27.88
N LEU A 90 23.37 -23.07 26.99
CA LEU A 90 22.72 -21.77 26.84
C LEU A 90 21.21 -21.88 26.60
N THR A 91 20.77 -22.91 25.87
CA THR A 91 19.35 -23.09 25.54
C THR A 91 18.48 -23.31 26.78
N HIS A 92 18.99 -24.05 27.77
CA HIS A 92 18.28 -24.29 29.02
C HIS A 92 18.25 -23.02 29.89
N ILE A 93 19.31 -22.22 29.84
CA ILE A 93 19.39 -20.94 30.55
C ILE A 93 18.43 -19.93 29.94
N GLU A 94 18.41 -19.76 28.61
CA GLU A 94 17.51 -18.83 27.91
C GLU A 94 16.03 -19.15 28.13
N ASN A 95 15.67 -20.43 28.05
CA ASN A 95 14.32 -20.87 28.36
C ASN A 95 13.93 -20.48 29.79
N ARG A 96 14.87 -20.63 30.73
CA ARG A 96 14.60 -20.32 32.13
C ARG A 96 14.57 -18.83 32.45
N ILE A 97 15.37 -18.03 31.75
CA ILE A 97 15.30 -16.57 31.80
C ILE A 97 13.89 -16.09 31.46
N GLY A 98 13.28 -16.67 30.43
CA GLY A 98 11.90 -16.35 30.04
C GLY A 98 10.90 -16.57 31.18
N ASP A 99 11.07 -17.63 31.97
CA ASP A 99 10.23 -17.91 33.14
C ASP A 99 10.50 -16.94 34.30
N ILE A 100 11.77 -16.60 34.54
CA ILE A 100 12.17 -15.65 35.60
C ILE A 100 11.61 -14.26 35.28
N VAL A 101 11.80 -13.75 34.07
CA VAL A 101 11.26 -12.43 33.67
C VAL A 101 9.72 -12.38 33.72
N LYS A 102 9.04 -13.51 33.44
CA LYS A 102 7.57 -13.58 33.56
C LYS A 102 7.09 -13.63 35.01
N SER A 103 7.81 -14.34 35.88
CA SER A 103 7.45 -14.49 37.29
C SER A 103 7.86 -13.30 38.14
N GLU A 104 8.96 -12.64 37.80
CA GLU A 104 9.62 -11.59 38.57
C GLU A 104 9.68 -10.29 37.77
N LYS A 105 8.70 -9.40 37.99
CA LYS A 105 8.60 -8.11 37.26
C LYS A 105 9.78 -7.14 37.51
N HIS A 106 10.56 -7.37 38.56
CA HIS A 106 11.71 -6.55 38.94
C HIS A 106 12.98 -6.91 38.15
N VAL A 107 12.96 -8.02 37.40
CA VAL A 107 14.10 -8.46 36.57
C VAL A 107 13.78 -8.25 35.10
N GLN A 108 14.71 -7.66 34.36
CA GLN A 108 14.56 -7.34 32.93
C GLN A 108 15.73 -7.90 32.12
N LEU A 109 15.43 -8.32 30.88
CA LEU A 109 16.42 -8.82 29.93
C LEU A 109 16.74 -7.74 28.88
N VAL A 110 18.01 -7.33 28.79
CA VAL A 110 18.47 -6.29 27.86
C VAL A 110 19.76 -6.72 27.20
N LEU A 111 19.78 -6.87 25.86
CA LEU A 111 20.97 -7.26 25.07
C LEU A 111 21.74 -8.48 25.62
N GLY A 112 21.02 -9.50 26.09
CA GLY A 112 21.67 -10.69 26.67
C GLY A 112 22.22 -10.47 28.09
N GLN A 113 21.72 -9.46 28.81
CA GLN A 113 22.02 -9.21 30.22
C GLN A 113 20.75 -9.24 31.04
N LEU A 114 20.81 -9.88 32.20
CA LEU A 114 19.78 -9.78 33.24
C LEU A 114 20.11 -8.61 34.14
N ILE A 115 19.12 -7.75 34.34
CA ILE A 115 19.23 -6.53 35.15
C ILE A 115 18.08 -6.50 36.14
N ASP A 116 18.43 -6.34 37.41
CA ASP A 116 17.52 -6.20 38.54
C ASP A 116 17.16 -4.74 38.81
N GLU A 117 15.98 -4.50 39.38
CA GLU A 117 15.48 -3.18 39.73
C GLU A 117 16.38 -2.49 40.77
N ASN A 118 16.98 -3.23 41.71
CA ASN A 118 17.91 -2.67 42.69
C ASN A 118 19.23 -2.21 42.07
N TYR A 119 19.63 -2.76 40.92
CA TYR A 119 20.75 -2.22 40.15
C TYR A 119 20.38 -0.88 39.52
N LEU A 120 19.18 -0.78 38.94
CA LEU A 120 18.68 0.46 38.34
C LEU A 120 18.49 1.58 39.37
N ASP A 121 18.08 1.25 40.59
CA ASP A 121 17.95 2.22 41.69
C ASP A 121 19.30 2.80 42.10
N ARG A 122 20.32 1.95 42.29
CA ARG A 122 21.70 2.41 42.58
C ARG A 122 22.30 3.19 41.42
N LEU A 123 22.07 2.75 40.18
CA LEU A 123 22.48 3.49 38.99
C LEU A 123 21.81 4.88 38.98
N ALA A 124 20.53 4.97 39.33
CA ALA A 124 19.83 6.24 39.41
C ALA A 124 20.36 7.16 40.52
N GLU A 125 20.79 6.60 41.66
CA GLU A 125 21.47 7.36 42.72
C GLU A 125 22.79 7.95 42.20
N GLU A 126 23.65 7.14 41.57
CA GLU A 126 24.91 7.62 40.97
C GLU A 126 24.68 8.68 39.90
N VAL A 127 23.65 8.51 39.07
CA VAL A 127 23.26 9.49 38.04
C VAL A 127 22.77 10.77 38.70
N ASN A 128 22.01 10.68 39.80
CA ASN A 128 21.56 11.85 40.54
C ASN A 128 22.73 12.61 41.15
N ASP A 129 23.71 11.94 41.74
CA ASP A 129 24.89 12.59 42.30
C ASP A 129 25.68 13.36 41.23
N LYS A 130 25.95 12.71 40.08
CA LYS A 130 26.56 13.38 38.92
C LYS A 130 25.74 14.57 38.45
N LEU A 131 24.41 14.43 38.41
CA LEU A 131 23.50 15.49 38.00
C LEU A 131 23.50 16.68 38.97
N GLN A 132 23.60 16.45 40.28
CA GLN A 132 23.69 17.52 41.26
C GLN A 132 25.05 18.23 41.21
N GLU A 133 26.13 17.51 40.90
CA GLU A 133 27.47 18.07 40.74
C GLU A 133 27.61 18.92 39.46
N SER A 134 27.24 18.37 38.31
CA SER A 134 27.40 19.03 37.00
C SER A 134 26.26 19.99 36.65
N GLY A 135 25.08 19.76 37.22
CA GLY A 135 23.82 20.45 36.90
C GLY A 135 23.09 19.92 35.66
N GLN A 136 23.77 19.19 34.78
CA GLN A 136 23.16 18.53 33.60
C GLN A 136 23.91 17.24 33.22
N VAL A 137 23.18 16.24 32.74
CA VAL A 137 23.74 14.95 32.28
C VAL A 137 23.04 14.53 30.99
N THR A 138 23.79 13.91 30.07
CA THR A 138 23.25 13.42 28.80
C THR A 138 23.12 11.90 28.77
N ILE A 139 22.04 11.39 28.18
CA ILE A 139 21.82 9.95 28.02
C ILE A 139 22.96 9.31 27.22
N SER A 140 23.51 10.00 26.22
CA SER A 140 24.63 9.48 25.41
C SER A 140 25.92 9.26 26.22
N GLU A 141 26.18 10.08 27.23
CA GLU A 141 27.30 9.90 28.16
C GLU A 141 27.04 8.72 29.11
N LEU A 142 25.80 8.59 29.58
CA LEU A 142 25.39 7.46 30.42
C LEU A 142 25.47 6.13 29.66
N CYS A 143 25.07 6.09 28.38
CA CYS A 143 25.21 4.90 27.54
C CYS A 143 26.65 4.40 27.47
N LYS A 144 27.62 5.32 27.29
CA LYS A 144 29.04 4.97 27.23
C LYS A 144 29.58 4.50 28.57
N THR A 145 29.09 5.08 29.66
CA THR A 145 29.58 4.77 31.00
C THR A 145 29.04 3.43 31.50
N TYR A 146 27.76 3.17 31.28
CA TYR A 146 27.06 2.00 31.82
C TYR A 146 26.92 0.87 30.80
N ASP A 147 27.33 1.06 29.53
CA ASP A 147 27.18 0.08 28.45
C ASP A 147 25.76 -0.47 28.34
N LEU A 148 24.78 0.44 28.28
CA LEU A 148 23.36 0.14 28.19
C LEU A 148 22.69 0.96 27.08
N PRO A 149 21.66 0.40 26.39
CA PRO A 149 20.96 1.11 25.31
C PRO A 149 20.33 2.42 25.78
N GLY A 150 20.41 3.46 24.95
CA GLY A 150 19.89 4.78 25.29
C GLY A 150 18.39 4.80 25.56
N ASN A 151 17.60 4.07 24.77
CA ASN A 151 16.15 3.97 24.96
C ASN A 151 15.82 3.32 26.31
N PHE A 152 16.56 2.28 26.68
CA PHE A 152 16.40 1.58 27.95
C PHE A 152 16.74 2.50 29.13
N LEU A 153 17.90 3.17 29.09
CA LEU A 153 18.29 4.12 30.14
C LEU A 153 17.29 5.27 30.26
N THR A 154 16.82 5.80 29.14
CA THR A 154 15.82 6.89 29.15
C THR A 154 14.56 6.44 29.88
N GLN A 155 14.04 5.25 29.57
CA GLN A 155 12.84 4.72 30.21
C GLN A 155 13.07 4.44 31.71
N ALA A 156 14.18 3.76 32.05
CA ALA A 156 14.50 3.38 33.42
C ALA A 156 14.71 4.60 34.34
N LEU A 157 15.39 5.64 33.84
CA LEU A 157 15.61 6.89 34.57
C LEU A 157 14.33 7.71 34.66
N THR A 158 13.51 7.76 33.59
CA THR A 158 12.23 8.49 33.60
C THR A 158 11.28 7.98 34.69
N GLN A 159 11.23 6.66 34.90
CA GLN A 159 10.43 6.07 35.98
C GLN A 159 10.91 6.47 37.39
N ARG A 160 12.16 6.90 37.53
CA ARG A 160 12.82 7.25 38.80
C ARG A 160 12.98 8.76 39.00
N LEU A 161 12.57 9.57 38.03
CA LEU A 161 12.51 11.02 38.15
C LEU A 161 11.51 11.42 39.24
N GLY A 162 11.89 12.38 40.07
CA GLY A 162 11.07 12.87 41.18
C GLY A 162 11.04 11.97 42.41
N ARG A 163 11.53 10.71 42.31
CA ARG A 163 11.70 9.81 43.45
C ARG A 163 13.16 9.72 43.88
N ILE A 164 14.03 9.23 43.00
CA ILE A 164 15.47 9.09 43.26
C ILE A 164 16.23 10.24 42.60
N ILE A 165 15.89 10.55 41.35
CA ILE A 165 16.57 11.59 40.57
C ILE A 165 15.83 12.91 40.73
N SER A 166 16.51 13.89 41.32
CA SER A 166 16.01 15.26 41.47
C SER A 166 16.38 16.11 40.25
N GLY A 167 15.69 15.85 39.13
CA GLY A 167 15.92 16.53 37.85
C GLY A 167 14.71 16.51 36.92
N HIS A 168 14.81 17.26 35.84
CA HIS A 168 13.81 17.33 34.78
C HIS A 168 14.41 16.90 33.44
N ILE A 169 13.61 16.23 32.62
CA ILE A 169 13.94 15.93 31.23
C ILE A 169 13.38 17.04 30.34
N ASP A 170 14.15 17.45 29.34
CA ASP A 170 13.69 18.36 28.30
C ASP A 170 12.66 17.67 27.39
N LEU A 171 11.48 18.27 27.20
CA LEU A 171 10.42 17.75 26.34
C LEU A 171 10.85 17.72 24.87
N ASP A 172 11.70 18.67 24.45
CA ASP A 172 12.18 18.80 23.08
C ASP A 172 13.47 17.98 22.85
N ASN A 173 14.23 17.71 23.90
CA ASN A 173 15.44 16.89 23.86
C ASN A 173 15.49 15.87 25.00
N ARG A 174 14.81 14.74 24.80
CA ARG A 174 14.74 13.62 25.77
C ARG A 174 16.10 13.02 26.15
N GLY A 175 17.18 13.41 25.47
CA GLY A 175 18.54 12.98 25.76
C GLY A 175 19.24 13.75 26.88
N VAL A 176 18.60 14.75 27.51
CA VAL A 176 19.23 15.58 28.55
C VAL A 176 18.38 15.64 29.81
N ILE A 177 19.02 15.41 30.96
CA ILE A 177 18.45 15.59 32.29
C ILE A 177 19.17 16.79 32.94
N PHE A 178 18.44 17.73 33.52
CA PHE A 178 18.99 18.92 34.16
C PHE A 178 18.31 19.23 35.49
N THR A 179 18.97 19.97 36.37
CA THR A 179 18.40 20.41 37.66
C THR A 179 17.72 21.78 37.54
N GLU A 180 16.71 22.02 38.38
CA GLU A 180 16.09 23.35 38.47
C GLU A 180 17.11 24.41 38.92
N ALA A 181 18.03 24.04 39.82
CA ALA A 181 19.13 24.90 40.26
C ALA A 181 20.05 25.31 39.10
N PHE A 182 20.34 24.40 38.15
CA PHE A 182 21.12 24.70 36.95
C PHE A 182 20.40 25.74 36.07
N VAL A 183 19.10 25.57 35.84
CA VAL A 183 18.30 26.53 35.05
C VAL A 183 18.20 27.87 35.78
N ALA A 184 17.93 27.88 37.08
CA ALA A 184 17.85 29.09 37.88
C ALA A 184 19.16 29.86 37.90
N ARG A 185 20.31 29.17 38.04
CA ARG A 185 21.65 29.77 37.97
C ARG A 185 21.91 30.39 36.61
N HIS A 186 21.59 29.69 35.51
CA HIS A 186 21.75 30.25 34.17
C HIS A 186 20.80 31.42 33.91
N LYS A 187 19.55 31.32 34.34
CA LYS A 187 18.57 32.40 34.27
C LYS A 187 19.02 33.61 35.09
N ALA A 188 19.61 33.42 36.27
CA ALA A 188 20.15 34.50 37.09
C ALA A 188 21.40 35.13 36.47
N ARG A 189 22.31 34.35 35.88
CA ARG A 189 23.47 34.87 35.14
C ARG A 189 23.03 35.71 33.93
N ILE A 190 22.05 35.22 33.18
CA ILE A 190 21.44 35.93 32.07
C ILE A 190 20.78 37.21 32.61
N ARG A 191 19.87 37.12 33.59
CA ARG A 191 19.21 38.30 34.19
C ARG A 191 20.21 39.32 34.72
N GLY A 192 21.29 38.89 35.38
CA GLY A 192 22.36 39.74 35.87
C GLY A 192 23.08 40.47 34.74
N LEU A 193 23.42 39.74 33.66
CA LEU A 193 23.97 40.32 32.44
C LEU A 193 23.02 41.37 31.86
N PHE A 194 21.74 41.02 31.67
CA PHE A 194 20.73 41.94 31.12
C PHE A 194 20.40 43.12 32.04
N SER A 195 20.47 42.96 33.38
CA SER A 195 20.25 44.06 34.33
C SER A 195 21.42 45.04 34.40
N ALA A 196 22.64 44.56 34.12
CA ALA A 196 23.83 45.42 34.04
C ALA A 196 23.89 46.19 32.69
N ILE A 197 23.09 45.77 31.71
CA ILE A 197 23.05 46.35 30.38
C ILE A 197 21.86 47.32 30.31
N THR A 198 22.11 48.61 30.50
CA THR A 198 21.13 49.67 30.19
C THR A 198 20.99 49.92 28.68
N VAL A 199 21.84 49.31 27.85
CA VAL A 199 21.92 49.59 26.40
C VAL A 199 22.00 48.32 25.55
N LEU A 200 20.93 47.53 25.59
CA LEU A 200 20.86 46.25 24.89
C LEU A 200 21.00 46.39 23.37
N GLU A 201 20.40 47.43 22.79
CA GLU A 201 20.51 47.76 21.36
C GLU A 201 21.96 48.07 20.96
N GLU A 202 22.72 48.79 21.79
CA GLU A 202 24.13 49.08 21.50
C GLU A 202 25.00 47.82 21.48
N LEU A 203 24.74 46.84 22.35
CA LEU A 203 25.51 45.59 22.37
C LEU A 203 25.18 44.66 21.21
N VAL A 204 23.94 44.68 20.72
CA VAL A 204 23.56 44.00 19.47
C VAL A 204 24.22 44.70 18.28
N ASN A 205 24.14 46.03 18.21
CA ASN A 205 24.75 46.82 17.14
C ASN A 205 26.28 46.74 17.14
N SER A 206 26.91 46.64 18.31
CA SER A 206 28.36 46.47 18.46
C SER A 206 28.80 45.01 18.24
N GLY A 207 27.89 44.09 17.95
CA GLY A 207 28.17 42.66 17.71
C GLY A 207 28.62 41.87 18.95
N ARG A 208 28.52 42.45 20.15
CA ARG A 208 28.91 41.79 21.42
C ARG A 208 27.83 40.83 21.90
N LEU A 209 26.58 41.07 21.53
CA LEU A 209 25.45 40.18 21.78
C LEU A 209 24.84 39.75 20.45
N ARG A 210 24.85 38.45 20.16
CA ARG A 210 24.30 37.89 18.92
C ARG A 210 22.80 37.59 19.09
N GLY A 211 21.97 38.40 18.46
CA GLY A 211 20.51 38.30 18.52
C GLY A 211 19.84 39.53 17.92
N THR A 212 18.52 39.54 17.90
CA THR A 212 17.72 40.66 17.40
C THR A 212 16.77 41.12 18.51
N VAL A 213 16.61 42.43 18.68
CA VAL A 213 15.59 42.99 19.57
C VAL A 213 14.33 43.27 18.75
N VAL A 214 13.21 42.66 19.12
CA VAL A 214 11.91 42.80 18.47
C VAL A 214 11.00 43.60 19.40
N GLY A 215 10.34 44.66 18.90
CA GLY A 215 9.41 45.49 19.68
C GLY A 215 9.85 46.94 19.97
N GLY A 216 11.08 47.34 19.59
CA GLY A 216 11.57 48.72 19.70
C GLY A 216 11.58 49.31 21.13
N ARG A 217 11.63 50.65 21.25
CA ARG A 217 11.62 51.42 22.53
C ARG A 217 10.29 51.41 23.30
N GLN A 218 9.41 50.43 23.05
CA GLN A 218 8.19 50.28 23.82
C GLN A 218 8.44 49.39 25.06
N ASP A 219 7.53 49.47 26.03
CA ASP A 219 7.59 48.84 27.36
C ASP A 219 7.68 47.29 27.36
N LYS A 220 7.77 46.66 26.18
CA LYS A 220 7.88 45.21 25.96
C LYS A 220 8.86 44.85 24.83
N ALA A 221 10.07 45.39 24.85
CA ALA A 221 11.15 44.93 23.97
C ALA A 221 11.52 43.47 24.30
N VAL A 222 11.46 42.59 23.31
CA VAL A 222 11.83 41.17 23.45
C VAL A 222 13.15 40.94 22.72
N PHE A 223 14.17 40.50 23.44
CA PHE A 223 15.41 40.05 22.84
C PHE A 223 15.30 38.59 22.40
N VAL A 224 15.56 38.34 21.12
CA VAL A 224 15.59 37.01 20.53
C VAL A 224 17.05 36.66 20.25
N PRO A 225 17.68 35.75 21.04
CA PRO A 225 19.05 35.32 20.79
C PRO A 225 19.21 34.63 19.42
N ASP A 226 20.35 34.83 18.76
CA ASP A 226 20.61 34.17 17.46
C ASP A 226 20.58 32.65 17.56
N ILE A 227 21.00 32.10 18.70
CA ILE A 227 20.96 30.66 18.94
C ILE A 227 19.52 30.13 19.01
N TYR A 228 18.59 30.90 19.58
CA TYR A 228 17.17 30.53 19.62
C TYR A 228 16.62 30.49 18.19
N SER A 229 16.79 31.56 17.43
CA SER A 229 16.38 31.62 16.01
C SER A 229 17.01 30.52 15.16
N ARG A 230 18.29 30.19 15.44
CA ARG A 230 19.00 29.11 14.75
C ARG A 230 18.42 27.75 15.12
N THR A 231 18.19 27.47 16.40
CA THR A 231 17.58 26.21 16.85
C THR A 231 16.19 26.02 16.25
N GLN A 232 15.35 27.07 16.23
CA GLN A 232 14.05 27.03 15.55
C GLN A 232 14.21 26.68 14.07
N SER A 233 15.11 27.37 13.37
CA SER A 233 15.33 27.16 11.93
C SER A 233 15.89 25.77 11.64
N THR A 234 16.84 25.30 12.44
CA THR A 234 17.41 23.95 12.31
C THR A 234 16.37 22.88 12.55
N TRP A 235 15.50 23.05 13.56
CA TRP A 235 14.39 22.12 13.79
C TRP A 235 13.44 22.08 12.58
N VAL A 236 13.03 23.24 12.05
CA VAL A 236 12.14 23.33 10.88
C VAL A 236 12.78 22.67 9.65
N ASP A 237 14.05 22.97 9.38
CA ASP A 237 14.76 22.38 8.23
C ASP A 237 14.90 20.86 8.37
N SER A 238 15.28 20.37 9.56
CA SER A 238 15.42 18.94 9.84
C SER A 238 14.09 18.20 9.76
N PHE A 239 13.03 18.77 10.36
CA PHE A 239 11.70 18.17 10.34
C PHE A 239 11.16 18.08 8.91
N PHE A 240 11.24 19.18 8.14
CA PHE A 240 10.76 19.18 6.76
C PHE A 240 11.55 18.22 5.87
N ARG A 241 12.88 18.15 6.04
CA ARG A 241 13.73 17.22 5.29
C ARG A 241 13.42 15.76 5.59
N GLN A 242 13.05 15.43 6.83
CA GLN A 242 12.74 14.07 7.23
C GLN A 242 11.32 13.64 6.85
N ASN A 243 10.34 14.52 7.03
CA ASN A 243 8.92 14.16 6.93
C ASN A 243 8.25 14.64 5.64
N GLY A 244 8.81 15.65 4.96
CA GLY A 244 8.23 16.22 3.73
C GLY A 244 7.02 17.13 3.94
N TYR A 245 6.65 17.45 5.18
CA TYR A 245 5.57 18.38 5.51
C TYR A 245 5.90 19.20 6.78
N LEU A 246 5.12 20.25 7.05
CA LEU A 246 5.22 21.09 8.25
C LEU A 246 3.83 21.47 8.76
N GLU A 247 3.56 21.19 10.03
CA GLU A 247 2.32 21.58 10.71
C GLU A 247 2.41 23.00 11.28
N PHE A 248 1.39 23.82 11.06
CA PHE A 248 1.39 25.20 11.55
C PHE A 248 1.33 25.29 13.08
N ASP A 249 0.67 24.32 13.72
CA ASP A 249 0.59 24.22 15.19
C ASP A 249 1.95 23.86 15.82
N SER A 250 2.71 22.97 15.18
CA SER A 250 4.09 22.66 15.59
C SER A 250 5.02 23.88 15.51
N LEU A 251 4.90 24.70 14.46
CA LEU A 251 5.63 25.97 14.38
C LEU A 251 5.18 26.99 15.45
N SER A 252 3.89 27.03 15.75
CA SER A 252 3.34 27.91 16.80
C SER A 252 3.88 27.54 18.17
N ARG A 253 3.94 26.24 18.50
CA ARG A 253 4.57 25.72 19.74
C ARG A 253 6.05 26.02 19.82
N LEU A 254 6.76 25.99 18.69
CA LEU A 254 8.17 26.34 18.60
C LEU A 254 8.42 27.85 18.85
N GLY A 255 7.37 28.67 18.96
CA GLY A 255 7.46 30.11 19.16
C GLY A 255 7.54 30.91 17.86
N ILE A 256 7.01 30.38 16.75
CA ILE A 256 6.86 31.06 15.47
C ILE A 256 5.37 31.37 15.26
N PRO A 257 4.89 32.59 15.59
CA PRO A 257 3.47 32.91 15.57
C PRO A 257 2.87 33.02 14.15
N ASP A 258 3.66 33.41 13.15
CA ASP A 258 3.23 33.44 11.74
C ASP A 258 3.97 32.37 10.94
N ALA A 259 3.47 31.13 11.03
CA ALA A 259 4.04 29.97 10.37
C ALA A 259 4.11 30.13 8.84
N VAL A 260 3.03 30.64 8.22
CA VAL A 260 2.93 30.72 6.75
C VAL A 260 3.95 31.70 6.18
N SER A 261 4.05 32.91 6.76
CA SER A 261 5.03 33.90 6.30
C SER A 261 6.45 33.44 6.58
N TYR A 262 6.69 32.79 7.72
CA TYR A 262 8.00 32.22 8.05
C TYR A 262 8.45 31.18 7.03
N ILE A 263 7.59 30.20 6.72
CA ILE A 263 7.85 29.13 5.74
C ILE A 263 8.11 29.72 4.35
N LYS A 264 7.27 30.66 3.88
CA LYS A 264 7.47 31.33 2.59
C LYS A 264 8.80 32.10 2.51
N LYS A 265 9.25 32.69 3.62
CA LYS A 265 10.53 33.41 3.69
C LYS A 265 11.72 32.44 3.74
N ARG A 266 11.58 31.30 4.40
CA ARG A 266 12.62 30.28 4.57
C ARG A 266 12.83 29.45 3.30
N PHE A 267 11.75 28.96 2.70
CA PHE A 267 11.77 28.02 1.57
C PHE A 267 11.36 28.69 0.24
N LYS A 268 12.01 29.81 -0.11
CA LYS A 268 11.66 30.60 -1.32
C LYS A 268 11.78 29.84 -2.64
N THR A 269 12.69 28.87 -2.71
CA THR A 269 13.00 28.10 -3.91
C THR A 269 12.27 26.77 -3.98
N THR A 270 11.63 26.35 -2.88
CA THR A 270 10.98 25.04 -2.78
C THR A 270 9.50 25.21 -3.08
N GLN A 271 8.95 24.40 -3.98
CA GLN A 271 7.51 24.36 -4.19
C GLN A 271 6.85 23.63 -3.01
N LEU A 272 5.97 24.36 -2.33
CA LEU A 272 5.21 23.89 -1.17
C LEU A 272 3.73 24.16 -1.43
N LEU A 273 2.90 23.15 -1.18
CA LEU A 273 1.46 23.31 -1.19
C LEU A 273 1.00 23.66 0.23
N PHE A 274 0.41 24.84 0.39
CA PHE A 274 -0.16 25.29 1.66
C PHE A 274 -1.59 24.78 1.78
N LEU A 275 -1.84 23.99 2.82
CA LEU A 275 -3.15 23.47 3.19
C LEU A 275 -3.69 24.32 4.36
N LYS A 276 -4.72 23.84 5.05
CA LYS A 276 -5.36 24.57 6.15
C LYS A 276 -4.57 24.44 7.45
N ALA A 277 -4.14 23.24 7.81
CA ALA A 277 -3.42 22.98 9.07
C ALA A 277 -1.90 22.77 8.89
N ALA A 278 -1.46 22.50 7.66
CA ALA A 278 -0.07 22.19 7.34
C ALA A 278 0.32 22.68 5.95
N CYS A 279 1.61 22.62 5.63
CA CYS A 279 2.08 22.64 4.25
C CYS A 279 2.83 21.36 3.90
N VAL A 280 2.70 20.93 2.66
CA VAL A 280 3.32 19.69 2.15
C VAL A 280 4.30 20.02 1.04
N GLY A 281 5.39 19.26 0.98
CA GLY A 281 6.39 19.35 -0.07
C GLY A 281 5.97 18.61 -1.34
N GLN A 282 6.62 18.94 -2.45
CA GLN A 282 6.32 18.36 -3.77
C GLN A 282 6.38 16.82 -3.77
N GLY A 283 7.30 16.21 -3.02
CA GLY A 283 7.41 14.74 -2.97
C GLY A 283 6.14 14.03 -2.48
N LEU A 284 5.39 14.62 -1.54
CA LEU A 284 4.11 14.05 -1.10
C LEU A 284 3.02 14.26 -2.17
N VAL A 285 3.05 15.39 -2.87
CA VAL A 285 2.14 15.67 -3.99
C VAL A 285 2.37 14.65 -5.11
N ASP A 286 3.63 14.42 -5.50
CA ASP A 286 4.01 13.47 -6.54
C ASP A 286 3.61 12.03 -6.18
N GLN A 287 3.73 11.66 -4.90
CA GLN A 287 3.31 10.35 -4.42
C GLN A 287 1.80 10.14 -4.58
N VAL A 288 0.99 11.14 -4.20
CA VAL A 288 -0.47 11.07 -4.37
C VAL A 288 -0.84 11.09 -5.85
N GLU A 289 -0.16 11.91 -6.66
CA GLU A 289 -0.35 11.97 -8.11
C GLU A 289 -0.08 10.61 -8.77
N ALA A 290 1.02 9.95 -8.41
CA ALA A 290 1.35 8.62 -8.92
C ALA A 290 0.30 7.56 -8.54
N SER A 291 -0.19 7.57 -7.30
CA SER A 291 -1.25 6.64 -6.87
C SER A 291 -2.58 6.89 -7.58
N VAL A 292 -2.92 8.15 -7.87
CA VAL A 292 -4.11 8.50 -8.65
C VAL A 292 -3.96 8.08 -10.10
N GLU A 293 -2.80 8.32 -10.71
CA GLU A 293 -2.50 7.89 -12.09
C GLU A 293 -2.58 6.36 -12.24
N GLU A 294 -2.02 5.62 -11.27
CA GLU A 294 -2.10 4.16 -11.23
C GLU A 294 -3.55 3.67 -11.17
N ALA A 295 -4.39 4.28 -10.30
CA ALA A 295 -5.80 3.92 -10.19
C ALA A 295 -6.57 4.18 -11.50
N ILE A 296 -6.28 5.30 -12.19
CA ILE A 296 -6.87 5.64 -13.49
C ILE A 296 -6.43 4.64 -14.56
N SER A 297 -5.13 4.36 -14.66
CA SER A 297 -4.54 3.47 -15.67
C SER A 297 -5.01 2.02 -15.52
N SER A 298 -5.07 1.54 -14.27
CA SER A 298 -5.53 0.17 -13.96
C SER A 298 -7.04 0.00 -14.04
N GLY A 299 -7.81 1.08 -14.04
CA GLY A 299 -9.28 1.02 -13.98
C GLY A 299 -9.79 0.61 -12.60
N THR A 300 -9.16 1.13 -11.54
CA THR A 300 -9.49 0.84 -10.14
C THR A 300 -9.87 2.13 -9.39
N TRP A 301 -9.76 2.10 -8.05
CA TRP A 301 -9.99 3.23 -7.16
C TRP A 301 -8.88 3.28 -6.11
N VAL A 302 -8.64 4.46 -5.54
CA VAL A 302 -7.67 4.67 -4.46
C VAL A 302 -8.21 5.64 -3.42
N ASP A 303 -8.00 5.34 -2.14
CA ASP A 303 -8.17 6.29 -1.05
C ASP A 303 -6.80 6.86 -0.69
N ILE A 304 -6.66 8.19 -0.71
CA ILE A 304 -5.39 8.86 -0.42
C ILE A 304 -5.14 8.97 1.09
N ALA A 305 -6.16 8.84 1.95
CA ALA A 305 -6.02 9.05 3.39
C ALA A 305 -4.90 8.20 4.03
N PRO A 306 -4.71 6.90 3.68
CA PRO A 306 -3.61 6.09 4.20
C PRO A 306 -2.21 6.53 3.73
N LEU A 307 -2.12 7.29 2.64
CA LEU A 307 -0.86 7.81 2.11
C LEU A 307 -0.42 9.09 2.82
N LEU A 308 -1.34 9.72 3.56
CA LEU A 308 -1.11 11.02 4.19
C LEU A 308 -0.69 10.87 5.66
N PRO A 309 0.20 11.76 6.15
CA PRO A 309 0.46 11.92 7.58
C PRO A 309 -0.84 12.04 8.41
N SER A 310 -0.87 11.41 9.57
CA SER A 310 -2.04 11.43 10.48
C SER A 310 -2.38 12.81 11.03
N SER A 311 -1.49 13.78 10.88
CA SER A 311 -1.73 15.18 11.25
C SER A 311 -2.51 15.98 10.21
N LEU A 312 -2.67 15.47 8.99
CA LEU A 312 -3.49 16.10 7.96
C LEU A 312 -4.97 15.76 8.17
N SER A 313 -5.81 16.78 8.14
CA SER A 313 -7.25 16.61 8.22
C SER A 313 -7.85 16.15 6.89
N VAL A 314 -9.10 15.69 6.91
CA VAL A 314 -9.87 15.37 5.69
C VAL A 314 -9.97 16.58 4.76
N GLU A 315 -10.09 17.78 5.33
CA GLU A 315 -10.12 19.03 4.56
C GLU A 315 -8.77 19.32 3.88
N ASP A 316 -7.65 19.01 4.54
CA ASP A 316 -6.32 19.14 3.96
C ASP A 316 -6.12 18.12 2.82
N ALA A 317 -6.58 16.89 3.01
CA ALA A 317 -6.59 15.85 1.98
C ALA A 317 -7.40 16.28 0.75
N ALA A 318 -8.58 16.90 0.96
CA ALA A 318 -9.42 17.43 -0.11
C ALA A 318 -8.70 18.50 -0.96
N ILE A 319 -8.03 19.45 -0.30
CA ILE A 319 -7.27 20.52 -0.98
C ILE A 319 -6.11 19.92 -1.79
N LEU A 320 -5.38 18.97 -1.19
CA LEU A 320 -4.30 18.26 -1.86
C LEU A 320 -4.81 17.52 -3.11
N LEU A 321 -5.90 16.77 -2.96
CA LEU A 321 -6.49 16.01 -4.05
C LEU A 321 -7.01 16.93 -5.16
N GLN A 322 -7.64 18.05 -4.81
CA GLN A 322 -8.09 19.05 -5.77
C GLN A 322 -6.92 19.60 -6.60
N GLN A 323 -5.76 19.80 -5.97
CA GLN A 323 -4.56 20.25 -6.68
C GLN A 323 -4.01 19.17 -7.62
N VAL A 324 -3.96 17.91 -7.18
CA VAL A 324 -3.52 16.77 -8.02
C VAL A 324 -4.47 16.55 -9.20
N MET A 325 -5.79 16.59 -8.97
CA MET A 325 -6.81 16.40 -10.01
C MET A 325 -6.77 17.47 -11.10
N ARG A 326 -6.15 18.64 -10.88
CA ARG A 326 -5.92 19.64 -11.95
C ARG A 326 -4.97 19.14 -13.04
N ALA A 327 -4.02 18.25 -12.71
CA ALA A 327 -3.17 17.62 -13.71
C ALA A 327 -3.98 16.70 -14.64
N PHE A 328 -5.00 16.04 -14.08
CA PHE A 328 -5.85 15.08 -14.78
C PHE A 328 -7.11 15.68 -15.41
N SER A 329 -7.45 16.96 -15.16
CA SER A 329 -8.72 17.55 -15.60
C SER A 329 -8.96 17.57 -17.12
N LYS A 330 -7.92 17.35 -17.94
CA LYS A 330 -8.04 17.23 -19.41
C LYS A 330 -8.47 15.83 -19.86
N GLN A 331 -8.25 14.83 -19.01
CA GLN A 331 -8.64 13.45 -19.22
C GLN A 331 -9.79 13.19 -18.24
N ALA A 332 -11.04 13.22 -18.71
CA ALA A 332 -12.23 13.08 -17.86
C ALA A 332 -12.40 11.65 -17.28
N SER A 333 -11.32 11.02 -16.83
CA SER A 333 -11.22 9.59 -16.56
C SER A 333 -11.33 9.22 -15.07
N ALA A 334 -11.59 10.19 -14.19
CA ALA A 334 -11.76 9.94 -12.75
C ALA A 334 -12.73 10.90 -12.05
N VAL A 335 -13.39 10.38 -11.01
CA VAL A 335 -14.32 11.10 -10.14
C VAL A 335 -13.84 11.00 -8.69
N VAL A 336 -13.93 12.11 -7.96
CA VAL A 336 -13.59 12.18 -6.53
C VAL A 336 -14.85 11.93 -5.69
N PHE A 337 -14.74 11.05 -4.69
CA PHE A 337 -15.77 10.73 -3.72
C PHE A 337 -15.25 10.98 -2.30
N SER A 338 -16.15 11.43 -1.41
CA SER A 338 -15.86 11.63 0.02
C SER A 338 -14.59 12.44 0.31
N ASP A 339 -14.21 13.33 -0.60
CA ASP A 339 -13.05 14.21 -0.55
C ASP A 339 -11.65 13.54 -0.53
N THR A 340 -11.55 12.22 -0.32
CA THR A 340 -10.28 11.47 -0.26
C THR A 340 -10.16 10.34 -1.28
N ILE A 341 -11.27 9.90 -1.89
CA ILE A 341 -11.29 8.72 -2.74
C ILE A 341 -11.34 9.15 -4.20
N VAL A 342 -10.45 8.62 -5.02
CA VAL A 342 -10.51 8.76 -6.48
C VAL A 342 -10.93 7.45 -7.11
N VAL A 343 -11.94 7.50 -7.96
CA VAL A 343 -12.46 6.34 -8.68
C VAL A 343 -12.35 6.60 -10.17
N SER A 344 -11.75 5.66 -10.90
CA SER A 344 -11.67 5.75 -12.36
C SER A 344 -13.05 5.57 -13.02
N GLU A 345 -13.26 6.25 -14.14
CA GLU A 345 -14.50 6.11 -14.94
C GLU A 345 -14.65 4.68 -15.47
N LYS A 346 -13.53 4.02 -15.81
CA LYS A 346 -13.52 2.61 -16.20
C LYS A 346 -14.08 1.72 -15.10
N PHE A 347 -13.64 1.91 -13.84
CA PHE A 347 -14.18 1.15 -12.71
C PHE A 347 -15.68 1.37 -12.53
N ILE A 348 -16.15 2.62 -12.69
CA ILE A 348 -17.59 2.95 -12.61
C ILE A 348 -18.37 2.23 -13.73
N ASN A 349 -17.84 2.21 -14.94
CA ASN A 349 -18.46 1.53 -16.07
C ASN A 349 -18.51 0.01 -15.85
N ASP A 350 -17.42 -0.60 -15.41
CA ASP A 350 -17.35 -2.03 -15.09
C ASP A 350 -18.36 -2.39 -13.97
N CYS A 351 -18.49 -1.54 -12.95
CA CYS A 351 -19.52 -1.70 -11.93
C CYS A 351 -20.94 -1.57 -12.50
N THR A 352 -21.15 -0.61 -13.41
CA THR A 352 -22.46 -0.40 -14.05
C THR A 352 -22.89 -1.61 -14.87
N GLU A 353 -21.95 -2.29 -15.53
CA GLU A 353 -22.24 -3.51 -16.30
C GLU A 353 -22.80 -4.64 -15.43
N LEU A 354 -22.33 -4.77 -14.18
CA LEU A 354 -22.86 -5.76 -13.22
C LEU A 354 -24.34 -5.54 -12.91
N PHE A 355 -24.83 -4.30 -13.06
CA PHE A 355 -26.23 -3.96 -12.83
C PHE A 355 -27.08 -3.99 -14.10
N ASN A 356 -26.52 -4.21 -15.29
CA ASN A 356 -27.27 -4.16 -16.55
C ASN A 356 -28.47 -5.11 -16.55
N GLU A 357 -28.28 -6.36 -16.12
CA GLU A 357 -29.39 -7.32 -16.08
C GLU A 357 -30.48 -6.87 -15.10
N LEU A 358 -30.10 -6.44 -13.90
CA LEU A 358 -31.03 -5.94 -12.90
C LEU A 358 -31.76 -4.68 -13.39
N MET A 359 -31.06 -3.79 -14.11
CA MET A 359 -31.62 -2.59 -14.73
C MET A 359 -32.64 -2.97 -15.80
N HIS A 360 -32.34 -3.92 -16.68
CA HIS A 360 -33.28 -4.41 -17.68
C HIS A 360 -34.52 -5.04 -17.04
N GLN A 361 -34.35 -5.89 -16.03
CA GLN A 361 -35.46 -6.50 -15.28
C GLN A 361 -36.33 -5.45 -14.58
N LYS A 362 -35.71 -4.46 -13.92
CA LYS A 362 -36.46 -3.34 -13.28
C LYS A 362 -37.17 -2.49 -14.33
N ALA A 363 -36.50 -2.16 -15.43
CA ALA A 363 -37.09 -1.39 -16.51
C ALA A 363 -38.30 -2.12 -17.11
N GLU A 364 -38.22 -3.44 -17.33
CA GLU A 364 -39.35 -4.27 -17.79
C GLU A 364 -40.52 -4.25 -16.79
N LYS A 365 -40.25 -4.47 -15.49
CA LYS A 365 -41.27 -4.41 -14.43
C LYS A 365 -41.95 -3.04 -14.38
N VAL A 366 -41.17 -1.96 -14.47
CA VAL A 366 -41.70 -0.59 -14.50
C VAL A 366 -42.54 -0.35 -15.76
N ARG A 367 -42.08 -0.81 -16.93
CA ARG A 367 -42.83 -0.72 -18.19
C ARG A 367 -44.18 -1.41 -18.10
N LYS A 368 -44.23 -2.64 -17.57
CA LYS A 368 -45.48 -3.40 -17.32
C LYS A 368 -46.42 -2.66 -16.35
N LYS A 369 -45.88 -2.03 -15.30
CA LYS A 369 -46.65 -1.22 -14.34
C LYS A 369 -47.17 0.09 -14.95
N ILE A 370 -46.46 0.66 -15.93
CA ILE A 370 -46.94 1.83 -16.68
C ILE A 370 -48.09 1.39 -17.60
N LEU A 371 -47.91 0.29 -18.35
CA LEU A 371 -48.93 -0.27 -19.24
C LEU A 371 -50.25 -0.54 -18.50
N SER A 372 -50.20 -1.05 -17.26
CA SER A 372 -51.42 -1.33 -16.49
C SER A 372 -52.21 -0.08 -16.05
N LYS A 373 -51.62 1.12 -16.16
CA LYS A 373 -52.26 2.40 -15.81
C LYS A 373 -52.81 3.15 -17.01
N LEU A 374 -52.59 2.67 -18.23
CA LEU A 374 -53.08 3.29 -19.45
C LEU A 374 -54.57 2.93 -19.69
N SER A 375 -55.25 3.74 -20.49
CA SER A 375 -56.61 3.44 -20.98
C SER A 375 -56.66 2.12 -21.75
N GLU A 376 -57.79 1.42 -21.71
CA GLU A 376 -57.90 0.07 -22.30
C GLU A 376 -57.54 0.01 -23.79
N GLU A 377 -57.87 1.04 -24.58
CA GLU A 377 -57.53 1.12 -26.01
C GLU A 377 -56.02 1.15 -26.27
N THR A 378 -55.27 2.04 -25.58
CA THR A 378 -53.80 2.14 -25.71
C THR A 378 -53.07 0.99 -25.04
N LYS A 379 -53.60 0.50 -23.92
CA LYS A 379 -53.02 -0.61 -23.14
C LYS A 379 -52.92 -1.90 -23.95
N VAL A 380 -53.97 -2.27 -24.70
CA VAL A 380 -53.96 -3.50 -25.51
C VAL A 380 -52.89 -3.42 -26.59
N ALA A 381 -52.85 -2.32 -27.35
CA ALA A 381 -51.90 -2.15 -28.45
C ALA A 381 -50.44 -2.09 -27.96
N LEU A 382 -50.16 -1.30 -26.91
CA LEU A 382 -48.81 -1.17 -26.35
C LEU A 382 -48.34 -2.44 -25.61
N THR A 383 -49.25 -3.24 -25.05
CA THR A 383 -48.89 -4.54 -24.44
C THR A 383 -48.49 -5.55 -25.51
N LYS A 384 -49.18 -5.59 -26.66
CA LYS A 384 -48.77 -6.42 -27.80
C LYS A 384 -47.40 -6.02 -28.32
N LEU A 385 -47.15 -4.71 -28.49
CA LEU A 385 -45.83 -4.18 -28.87
C LEU A 385 -44.75 -4.53 -27.84
N HIS A 386 -45.07 -4.51 -26.54
CA HIS A 386 -44.11 -4.90 -25.52
C HIS A 386 -43.73 -6.38 -25.62
N ASN A 387 -44.69 -7.25 -25.92
CA ASN A 387 -44.46 -8.69 -26.03
C ASN A 387 -43.69 -9.05 -27.31
N SER A 388 -43.92 -8.34 -28.42
CA SER A 388 -43.21 -8.60 -29.69
C SER A 388 -41.71 -8.30 -29.60
N LEU A 389 -41.24 -7.54 -28.60
CA LEU A 389 -39.81 -7.38 -28.30
C LEU A 389 -39.10 -8.71 -27.94
N ASN A 390 -39.85 -9.72 -27.49
CA ASN A 390 -39.34 -11.04 -27.16
C ASN A 390 -39.55 -12.08 -28.29
N GLU A 391 -40.21 -11.69 -29.38
CA GLU A 391 -40.49 -12.55 -30.52
C GLU A 391 -39.35 -12.52 -31.56
N LYS A 392 -39.29 -13.53 -32.44
CA LYS A 392 -38.20 -13.69 -33.40
C LYS A 392 -38.47 -13.05 -34.77
N SER A 393 -39.63 -12.43 -34.98
CA SER A 393 -40.00 -11.79 -36.25
C SER A 393 -39.98 -10.27 -36.13
N ILE A 394 -39.27 -9.64 -37.06
CA ILE A 394 -39.27 -8.18 -37.21
C ILE A 394 -40.60 -7.72 -37.81
N GLU A 395 -41.22 -8.51 -38.69
CA GLU A 395 -42.51 -8.18 -39.29
C GLU A 395 -43.61 -8.08 -38.22
N ASP A 396 -43.64 -9.02 -37.27
CA ASP A 396 -44.60 -9.02 -36.16
C ASP A 396 -44.41 -7.79 -35.25
N PHE A 397 -43.16 -7.42 -34.98
CA PHE A 397 -42.84 -6.19 -34.24
C PHE A 397 -43.33 -4.94 -34.96
N LEU A 398 -43.06 -4.81 -36.27
CA LEU A 398 -43.48 -3.66 -37.07
C LEU A 398 -45.01 -3.54 -37.16
N SER A 399 -45.72 -4.66 -37.30
CA SER A 399 -47.18 -4.67 -37.29
C SER A 399 -47.76 -4.23 -35.93
N CYS A 400 -47.16 -4.71 -34.83
CA CYS A 400 -47.53 -4.26 -33.49
C CYS A 400 -47.20 -2.77 -33.26
N LEU A 401 -46.11 -2.27 -33.85
CA LEU A 401 -45.70 -0.87 -33.75
C LEU A 401 -46.70 0.04 -34.47
N ASP A 402 -47.11 -0.29 -35.69
CA ASP A 402 -48.12 0.47 -36.44
C ASP A 402 -49.44 0.53 -35.66
N SER A 403 -49.88 -0.62 -35.13
CA SER A 403 -51.09 -0.71 -34.30
C SER A 403 -51.00 0.12 -33.01
N ALA A 404 -49.84 0.12 -32.36
CA ALA A 404 -49.60 0.91 -31.16
C ALA A 404 -49.49 2.41 -31.45
N ALA A 405 -48.90 2.78 -32.59
CA ALA A 405 -48.78 4.17 -33.01
C ALA A 405 -50.15 4.76 -33.35
N GLU A 406 -51.01 4.00 -34.06
CA GLU A 406 -52.40 4.38 -34.32
C GLU A 406 -53.18 4.58 -33.01
N ALA A 407 -53.09 3.64 -32.06
CA ALA A 407 -53.74 3.76 -30.75
C ALA A 407 -53.23 4.96 -29.91
N CYS A 408 -52.02 5.46 -30.19
CA CYS A 408 -51.42 6.61 -29.51
C CYS A 408 -51.56 7.93 -30.29
N ASP A 409 -52.29 7.93 -31.42
CA ASP A 409 -52.37 9.06 -32.36
C ASP A 409 -51.00 9.55 -32.88
N ILE A 410 -50.04 8.64 -33.00
CA ILE A 410 -48.68 8.91 -33.51
C ILE A 410 -48.61 8.48 -34.98
N MET A 411 -48.31 9.42 -35.86
CA MET A 411 -48.10 9.13 -37.28
C MET A 411 -46.65 8.69 -37.56
N VAL A 412 -46.45 7.39 -37.80
CA VAL A 412 -45.14 6.85 -38.23
C VAL A 412 -44.93 7.15 -39.71
N LYS A 413 -43.97 8.03 -40.02
CA LYS A 413 -43.62 8.32 -41.42
C LYS A 413 -42.82 7.15 -42.01
N ARG A 414 -43.28 6.62 -43.14
CA ARG A 414 -42.50 5.64 -43.92
C ARG A 414 -41.21 6.29 -44.44
N GLY A 415 -40.14 5.51 -44.52
CA GLY A 415 -38.85 5.96 -45.03
C GLY A 415 -38.97 6.57 -46.42
N ASP A 416 -38.32 7.72 -46.63
CA ASP A 416 -38.24 8.36 -47.95
C ASP A 416 -37.33 7.54 -48.86
N LYS A 417 -37.93 6.81 -49.80
CA LYS A 417 -37.22 5.97 -50.78
C LYS A 417 -36.18 6.72 -51.60
N LYS A 418 -36.38 8.02 -51.86
CA LYS A 418 -35.42 8.85 -52.61
C LYS A 418 -34.19 9.12 -51.74
N ARG A 419 -34.42 9.48 -50.48
CA ARG A 419 -33.35 9.71 -49.51
C ARG A 419 -32.60 8.42 -49.17
N GLU A 420 -33.30 7.30 -49.05
CA GLU A 420 -32.70 5.97 -48.84
C GLU A 420 -31.76 5.60 -49.99
N ARG A 421 -32.21 5.76 -51.25
CA ARG A 421 -31.36 5.54 -52.44
C ARG A 421 -30.12 6.44 -52.44
N GLN A 422 -30.28 7.70 -52.02
CA GLN A 422 -29.16 8.65 -51.91
C GLN A 422 -28.15 8.20 -50.86
N ILE A 423 -28.61 7.80 -49.66
CA ILE A 423 -27.75 7.31 -48.58
C ILE A 423 -27.04 6.02 -48.99
N LEU A 424 -27.75 5.07 -49.62
CA LEU A 424 -27.17 3.83 -50.15
C LEU A 424 -26.06 4.12 -51.16
N PHE A 425 -26.28 5.09 -52.05
CA PHE A 425 -25.28 5.51 -53.02
C PHE A 425 -24.04 6.12 -52.35
N GLN A 426 -24.24 7.05 -51.41
CA GLN A 426 -23.15 7.69 -50.66
C GLN A 426 -22.36 6.67 -49.84
N HIS A 427 -23.03 5.74 -49.16
CA HIS A 427 -22.41 4.67 -48.40
C HIS A 427 -21.51 3.78 -49.27
N ARG A 428 -22.01 3.35 -50.45
CA ARG A 428 -21.21 2.59 -51.42
C ARG A 428 -19.99 3.37 -51.88
N GLN A 429 -20.15 4.66 -52.17
CA GLN A 429 -19.03 5.49 -52.61
C GLN A 429 -17.97 5.62 -51.52
N ALA A 430 -18.37 5.88 -50.28
CA ALA A 430 -17.47 5.99 -49.15
C ALA A 430 -16.68 4.68 -48.90
N LEU A 431 -17.37 3.53 -48.88
CA LEU A 431 -16.72 2.23 -48.72
C LEU A 431 -15.78 1.90 -49.88
N ALA A 432 -16.16 2.23 -51.12
CA ALA A 432 -15.32 2.03 -52.29
C ALA A 432 -14.06 2.94 -52.27
N GLU A 433 -14.18 4.17 -51.78
CA GLU A 433 -13.03 5.06 -51.57
C GLU A 433 -12.09 4.54 -50.47
N GLN A 434 -12.64 4.06 -49.36
CA GLN A 434 -11.85 3.40 -48.30
C GLN A 434 -11.12 2.15 -48.83
N LEU A 435 -11.80 1.31 -49.62
CA LEU A 435 -11.21 0.10 -50.20
C LEU A 435 -10.04 0.41 -51.14
N LYS A 436 -10.08 1.55 -51.86
CA LYS A 436 -8.97 1.97 -52.74
C LYS A 436 -7.69 2.21 -51.94
N VAL A 437 -7.80 2.94 -50.84
CA VAL A 437 -6.64 3.40 -50.03
C VAL A 437 -6.16 2.33 -49.04
N THR A 438 -7.01 1.37 -48.66
CA THR A 438 -6.68 0.36 -47.65
C THR A 438 -5.61 -0.62 -48.14
N GLU A 439 -4.55 -0.83 -47.37
CA GLU A 439 -3.52 -1.86 -47.64
C GLU A 439 -3.60 -3.09 -46.72
N ASP A 440 -4.34 -2.99 -45.61
CA ASP A 440 -4.50 -4.09 -44.66
C ASP A 440 -5.38 -5.23 -45.26
N PRO A 441 -4.87 -6.47 -45.37
CA PRO A 441 -5.61 -7.59 -45.95
C PRO A 441 -6.95 -7.91 -45.25
N ALA A 442 -7.01 -7.79 -43.93
CA ALA A 442 -8.23 -8.08 -43.18
C ALA A 442 -9.32 -7.03 -43.48
N LEU A 443 -8.96 -5.76 -43.51
CA LEU A 443 -9.86 -4.67 -43.87
C LEU A 443 -10.26 -4.71 -45.35
N ILE A 444 -9.35 -5.10 -46.27
CA ILE A 444 -9.67 -5.32 -47.69
C ILE A 444 -10.76 -6.39 -47.83
N LEU A 445 -10.60 -7.55 -47.19
CA LEU A 445 -11.59 -8.62 -47.22
C LEU A 445 -12.94 -8.17 -46.64
N HIS A 446 -12.90 -7.44 -45.53
CA HIS A 446 -14.08 -6.92 -44.87
C HIS A 446 -14.88 -5.96 -45.77
N LEU A 447 -14.22 -4.91 -46.29
CA LEU A 447 -14.83 -3.90 -47.15
C LEU A 447 -15.35 -4.51 -48.45
N THR A 448 -14.59 -5.41 -49.08
CA THR A 448 -15.03 -6.13 -50.29
C THR A 448 -16.28 -6.98 -50.02
N SER A 449 -16.32 -7.71 -48.89
CA SER A 449 -17.47 -8.56 -48.55
C SER A 449 -18.74 -7.75 -48.28
N VAL A 450 -18.61 -6.63 -47.56
CA VAL A 450 -19.73 -5.72 -47.28
C VAL A 450 -20.23 -5.06 -48.57
N LEU A 451 -19.32 -4.63 -49.45
CA LEU A 451 -19.71 -4.04 -50.73
C LEU A 451 -20.40 -5.06 -51.64
N LEU A 452 -19.89 -6.29 -51.77
CA LEU A 452 -20.54 -7.36 -52.56
C LEU A 452 -21.93 -7.70 -52.04
N PHE A 453 -22.10 -7.72 -50.72
CA PHE A 453 -23.43 -7.86 -50.11
C PHE A 453 -24.34 -6.70 -50.51
N GLN A 454 -23.86 -5.47 -50.44
CA GLN A 454 -24.65 -4.29 -50.81
C GLN A 454 -24.97 -4.24 -52.32
N PHE A 455 -24.11 -4.77 -53.18
CA PHE A 455 -24.36 -4.88 -54.62
C PHE A 455 -25.43 -5.93 -54.95
N THR A 456 -25.47 -7.04 -54.21
CA THR A 456 -26.40 -8.16 -54.46
C THR A 456 -27.77 -7.98 -53.79
N THR A 457 -27.82 -7.34 -52.62
CA THR A 457 -29.05 -7.20 -51.81
C THR A 457 -29.66 -5.80 -51.84
N HIS A 458 -28.94 -4.83 -52.40
CA HIS A 458 -29.27 -3.39 -52.35
C HIS A 458 -29.51 -2.85 -50.92
N SER A 459 -29.01 -3.54 -49.90
CA SER A 459 -29.18 -3.21 -48.50
C SER A 459 -27.84 -2.83 -47.87
N MET A 460 -27.83 -1.83 -46.97
CA MET A 460 -26.63 -1.53 -46.19
C MET A 460 -26.38 -2.64 -45.19
N LEU A 461 -25.13 -3.06 -45.07
CA LEU A 461 -24.69 -4.00 -44.05
C LEU A 461 -23.53 -3.38 -43.28
N HIS A 462 -23.69 -3.26 -41.98
CA HIS A 462 -22.60 -2.92 -41.08
C HIS A 462 -22.33 -4.13 -40.20
N ALA A 463 -21.18 -4.76 -40.37
CA ALA A 463 -20.85 -6.01 -39.70
C ALA A 463 -19.45 -5.95 -39.09
N PRO A 464 -19.19 -6.56 -37.93
CA PRO A 464 -17.84 -6.71 -37.42
C PRO A 464 -17.06 -7.73 -38.26
N GLY A 465 -15.72 -7.64 -38.29
CA GLY A 465 -14.85 -8.54 -39.07
C GLY A 465 -15.08 -10.04 -38.82
N ARG A 466 -15.49 -10.42 -37.60
CA ARG A 466 -15.86 -11.81 -37.24
C ARG A 466 -17.04 -12.39 -38.02
N CYS A 467 -17.90 -11.54 -38.58
CA CYS A 467 -19.08 -11.96 -39.36
C CYS A 467 -18.76 -12.13 -40.84
N VAL A 468 -17.57 -11.75 -41.31
CA VAL A 468 -17.16 -11.87 -42.72
C VAL A 468 -17.31 -13.28 -43.29
N PRO A 469 -16.95 -14.38 -42.58
CA PRO A 469 -17.18 -15.74 -43.08
C PRO A 469 -18.65 -16.06 -43.37
N GLN A 470 -19.57 -15.53 -42.54
CA GLN A 470 -21.02 -15.73 -42.72
C GLN A 470 -21.53 -14.95 -43.93
N ILE A 471 -20.98 -13.75 -44.17
CA ILE A 471 -21.29 -12.94 -45.34
C ILE A 471 -20.81 -13.65 -46.61
N ILE A 472 -19.58 -14.16 -46.63
CA ILE A 472 -19.04 -14.90 -47.77
C ILE A 472 -19.88 -16.15 -48.05
N ALA A 473 -20.25 -16.91 -47.02
CA ALA A 473 -21.13 -18.08 -47.16
C ALA A 473 -22.51 -17.72 -47.74
N PHE A 474 -23.10 -16.58 -47.33
CA PHE A 474 -24.33 -16.07 -47.92
C PHE A 474 -24.17 -15.70 -49.40
N LEU A 475 -23.02 -15.09 -49.75
CA LEU A 475 -22.72 -14.68 -51.12
C LEU A 475 -22.51 -15.85 -52.08
N ASN A 476 -22.24 -17.07 -51.62
CA ASN A 476 -21.98 -18.25 -52.45
C ASN A 476 -23.03 -18.48 -53.56
N THR A 477 -24.31 -18.17 -53.31
CA THR A 477 -25.40 -18.34 -54.30
C THR A 477 -25.74 -17.06 -55.07
N LYS A 478 -25.04 -15.95 -54.80
CA LYS A 478 -25.35 -14.59 -55.28
C LYS A 478 -24.22 -13.97 -56.13
N ILE A 479 -23.03 -14.57 -56.12
CA ILE A 479 -21.88 -14.13 -56.92
C ILE A 479 -21.35 -15.29 -57.78
N PRO A 480 -20.62 -15.02 -58.87
CA PRO A 480 -19.95 -16.05 -59.67
C PRO A 480 -19.01 -16.95 -58.85
N GLU A 481 -18.94 -18.24 -59.20
CA GLU A 481 -18.21 -19.29 -58.46
C GLU A 481 -16.70 -19.01 -58.38
N ASP A 482 -16.12 -18.41 -59.42
CA ASP A 482 -14.73 -17.95 -59.48
C ASP A 482 -14.45 -16.84 -58.46
N GLN A 483 -15.38 -15.89 -58.30
CA GLN A 483 -15.28 -14.81 -57.31
C GLN A 483 -15.43 -15.34 -55.88
N HIS A 484 -16.37 -16.26 -55.66
CA HIS A 484 -16.54 -16.90 -54.36
C HIS A 484 -15.31 -17.73 -53.95
N THR A 485 -14.76 -18.52 -54.87
CA THR A 485 -13.54 -19.30 -54.63
C THR A 485 -12.35 -18.41 -54.28
N LEU A 486 -12.22 -17.26 -54.94
CA LEU A 486 -11.20 -16.27 -54.65
C LEU A 486 -11.36 -15.66 -53.24
N LEU A 487 -12.58 -15.32 -52.83
CA LEU A 487 -12.87 -14.81 -51.49
C LEU A 487 -12.57 -15.83 -50.39
N VAL A 488 -12.95 -17.10 -50.59
CA VAL A 488 -12.68 -18.19 -49.63
C VAL A 488 -11.18 -18.43 -49.49
N LYS A 489 -10.44 -18.42 -50.61
CA LYS A 489 -8.96 -18.54 -50.59
C LYS A 489 -8.33 -17.39 -49.80
N TYR A 490 -8.76 -16.15 -50.05
CA TYR A 490 -8.22 -14.98 -49.37
C TYR A 490 -8.60 -14.94 -47.88
N GLN A 491 -9.83 -15.33 -47.53
CA GLN A 491 -10.26 -15.52 -46.14
C GLN A 491 -9.34 -16.50 -45.40
N GLY A 492 -9.02 -17.65 -46.01
CA GLY A 492 -8.12 -18.64 -45.41
C GLY A 492 -6.73 -18.08 -45.09
N LEU A 493 -6.18 -17.24 -45.98
CA LEU A 493 -4.89 -16.58 -45.78
C LEU A 493 -4.94 -15.49 -44.69
N VAL A 494 -6.01 -14.67 -44.66
CA VAL A 494 -6.23 -13.66 -43.62
C VAL A 494 -6.34 -14.31 -42.23
N VAL A 495 -7.08 -15.41 -42.11
CA VAL A 495 -7.19 -16.15 -40.84
C VAL A 495 -5.83 -16.70 -40.40
N LYS A 496 -5.04 -17.28 -41.33
CA LYS A 496 -3.66 -17.74 -41.02
C LYS A 496 -2.76 -16.61 -40.53
N GLN A 497 -2.87 -15.41 -41.12
CA GLN A 497 -2.12 -14.24 -40.68
C GLN A 497 -2.55 -13.76 -39.28
N LEU A 498 -3.85 -13.71 -39.00
CA LEU A 498 -4.36 -13.25 -37.70
C LEU A 498 -4.01 -14.23 -36.56
N VAL A 499 -4.09 -15.55 -36.81
CA VAL A 499 -3.73 -16.57 -35.82
C VAL A 499 -2.24 -16.57 -35.49
N SER A 500 -1.38 -16.32 -36.49
CA SER A 500 0.08 -16.21 -36.25
C SER A 500 0.46 -14.94 -35.49
N GLN A 501 -0.25 -13.82 -35.69
CA GLN A 501 -0.06 -12.60 -34.91
C GLN A 501 -0.49 -12.75 -33.45
N ASN A 502 -1.58 -13.47 -33.16
CA ASN A 502 -2.03 -13.72 -31.78
C ASN A 502 -1.12 -14.68 -30.99
N LYS A 503 -0.37 -15.57 -31.67
CA LYS A 503 0.60 -16.45 -30.98
C LYS A 503 1.84 -15.69 -30.50
N LYS A 504 2.29 -14.67 -31.24
CA LYS A 504 3.45 -13.83 -30.87
C LYS A 504 3.18 -12.90 -29.67
N THR A 505 1.92 -12.57 -29.37
CA THR A 505 1.54 -11.72 -28.23
C THR A 505 1.31 -12.48 -26.92
N GLY A 506 1.31 -13.81 -26.93
CA GLY A 506 0.97 -14.65 -25.77
C GLY A 506 2.11 -15.44 -25.12
N GLN A 507 3.32 -15.46 -25.69
CA GLN A 507 4.47 -16.17 -25.12
C GLN A 507 5.45 -15.18 -24.45
N GLY A 508 5.45 -15.17 -23.12
CA GLY A 508 6.58 -14.67 -22.33
C GLY A 508 7.80 -15.56 -22.57
N GLY A 509 8.96 -14.92 -22.74
CA GLY A 509 10.17 -15.50 -23.34
C GLY A 509 10.67 -16.80 -22.70
N ASP A 510 10.99 -17.77 -23.57
CA ASP A 510 11.79 -18.95 -23.27
C ASP A 510 12.94 -19.02 -24.30
N PRO A 511 14.24 -19.08 -23.91
CA PRO A 511 15.37 -18.94 -24.84
C PRO A 511 15.69 -20.15 -25.75
N LEU A 512 14.77 -21.11 -25.90
CA LEU A 512 15.02 -22.38 -26.61
C LEU A 512 14.28 -22.52 -27.97
N SER A 513 13.69 -21.44 -28.51
CA SER A 513 12.83 -21.49 -29.72
C SER A 513 13.47 -21.01 -31.04
N ASP A 514 14.75 -20.66 -31.06
CA ASP A 514 15.41 -19.94 -32.19
C ASP A 514 15.40 -20.66 -33.57
N GLU A 515 15.22 -21.98 -33.63
CA GLU A 515 15.10 -22.72 -34.90
C GLU A 515 13.65 -22.85 -35.39
N LEU A 516 12.68 -23.01 -34.48
CA LEU A 516 11.24 -23.08 -34.80
C LEU A 516 10.67 -21.71 -35.19
N ASP A 517 11.22 -20.64 -34.63
CA ASP A 517 10.81 -19.27 -34.92
C ASP A 517 11.19 -18.84 -36.35
N LYS A 518 12.33 -19.31 -36.88
CA LYS A 518 12.78 -19.00 -38.26
C LYS A 518 11.93 -19.67 -39.33
N GLU A 519 11.49 -20.90 -39.12
CA GLU A 519 10.57 -21.58 -40.03
C GLU A 519 9.18 -20.94 -40.01
N GLN A 520 8.65 -20.59 -38.82
CA GLN A 520 7.38 -19.88 -38.71
C GLN A 520 7.43 -18.48 -39.32
N GLU A 521 8.54 -17.77 -39.17
CA GLU A 521 8.76 -16.45 -39.76
C GLU A 521 8.77 -16.49 -41.29
N ASN A 522 9.40 -17.51 -41.90
CA ASN A 522 9.37 -17.76 -43.34
C ASN A 522 7.96 -18.07 -43.87
N VAL A 523 7.16 -18.87 -43.15
CA VAL A 523 5.76 -19.17 -43.53
C VAL A 523 4.89 -17.91 -43.43
N THR A 524 5.07 -17.08 -42.39
CA THR A 524 4.35 -15.80 -42.29
C THR A 524 4.73 -14.82 -43.39
N ASN A 525 6.01 -14.75 -43.77
CA ASN A 525 6.47 -13.89 -44.85
C ASN A 525 5.93 -14.34 -46.22
N THR A 526 5.83 -15.64 -46.45
CA THR A 526 5.23 -16.21 -47.66
C THR A 526 3.73 -15.91 -47.73
N THR A 527 3.01 -16.12 -46.63
CA THR A 527 1.58 -15.80 -46.50
C THR A 527 1.31 -14.31 -46.75
N ARG A 528 2.17 -13.42 -46.23
CA ARG A 528 2.05 -11.96 -46.42
C ARG A 528 2.25 -11.56 -47.89
N LYS A 529 3.22 -12.16 -48.60
CA LYS A 529 3.43 -11.93 -50.03
C LYS A 529 2.24 -12.39 -50.87
N GLU A 530 1.73 -13.59 -50.61
CA GLU A 530 0.53 -14.10 -51.30
C GLU A 530 -0.71 -13.22 -51.07
N LEU A 531 -0.89 -12.69 -49.85
CA LEU A 531 -1.95 -11.74 -49.55
C LEU A 531 -1.78 -10.42 -50.31
N GLN A 532 -0.57 -9.89 -50.41
CA GLN A 532 -0.30 -8.66 -51.18
C GLN A 532 -0.59 -8.84 -52.67
N GLU A 533 -0.20 -9.98 -53.26
CA GLU A 533 -0.49 -10.29 -54.66
C GLU A 533 -2.00 -10.39 -54.95
N LEU A 534 -2.74 -11.11 -54.09
CA LEU A 534 -4.18 -11.32 -54.26
C LEU A 534 -5.03 -10.09 -53.89
N SER A 535 -4.49 -9.13 -53.12
CA SER A 535 -5.20 -7.95 -52.66
C SER A 535 -5.75 -7.09 -53.81
N SER A 536 -5.00 -6.97 -54.90
CA SER A 536 -5.45 -6.27 -56.10
C SER A 536 -6.67 -6.94 -56.73
N SER A 537 -6.63 -8.26 -56.91
CA SER A 537 -7.72 -9.08 -57.43
C SER A 537 -8.98 -9.02 -56.55
N ILE A 538 -8.84 -8.99 -55.23
CA ILE A 538 -9.96 -8.88 -54.28
C ILE A 538 -10.61 -7.49 -54.33
N LYS A 539 -9.82 -6.42 -54.45
CA LYS A 539 -10.34 -5.06 -54.65
C LYS A 539 -11.08 -4.94 -55.98
N ASP A 540 -10.56 -5.58 -57.02
CA ASP A 540 -11.11 -5.53 -58.38
C ASP A 540 -12.50 -6.18 -58.50
N LEU A 541 -12.84 -7.16 -57.65
CA LEU A 541 -14.18 -7.77 -57.59
C LEU A 541 -15.30 -6.74 -57.50
N VAL A 542 -15.02 -5.60 -56.84
CA VAL A 542 -15.99 -4.56 -56.56
C VAL A 542 -15.69 -3.26 -57.31
N LEU A 543 -14.41 -2.96 -57.55
CA LEU A 543 -14.00 -1.73 -58.22
C LEU A 543 -14.08 -1.80 -59.76
N LYS A 544 -13.97 -3.00 -60.37
CA LYS A 544 -14.00 -3.18 -61.84
C LYS A 544 -15.33 -3.66 -62.40
N SER A 545 -16.30 -4.08 -61.59
CA SER A 545 -17.58 -4.65 -62.07
C SER A 545 -18.45 -3.67 -62.89
N ARG A 546 -18.05 -2.40 -63.02
CA ARG A 546 -18.81 -1.33 -63.64
C ARG A 546 -18.54 -1.07 -65.13
N LYS A 547 -17.98 -2.01 -65.89
CA LYS A 547 -17.87 -1.89 -67.36
C LYS A 547 -18.86 -2.72 -68.17
N SER A 548 -19.67 -3.59 -67.56
CA SER A 548 -20.65 -4.42 -68.29
C SER A 548 -22.00 -4.49 -67.58
N SER A 549 -22.76 -3.39 -67.63
CA SER A 549 -24.23 -3.39 -67.51
C SER A 549 -24.76 -1.94 -67.56
N MET A 550 -24.62 -1.31 -68.73
CA MET A 550 -25.55 -0.28 -69.18
C MET A 550 -26.56 -0.96 -70.09
N THR A 551 -27.54 -1.64 -69.48
CA THR A 551 -28.85 -1.95 -70.05
C THR A 551 -29.79 -2.03 -68.85
N GLU A 552 -30.34 -0.87 -68.48
CA GLU A 552 -31.54 -0.77 -67.65
C GLU A 552 -32.74 -1.05 -68.55
N GLU A 553 -33.49 -2.10 -68.21
CA GLU A 553 -34.95 -2.10 -68.22
C GLU A 553 -35.43 -2.09 -66.76
#